data_AF-A0A970VR18-F1
#
_entry.id   AF-A0A970VR18-F1
#
_cell.length_a   1.000
_cell.length_b   1.000
_cell.length_c   1.000
_cell.angle_alpha   90.00
_cell.angle_beta   90.00
_cell.angle_gamma   90.00
#
_symmetry.space_group_name_H-M   'P 1'
#
loop_
_entity.id
_entity.type
_entity.pdbx_description
1 polymer ?
#
loop_
_entity_poly.entity_id
_entity_poly.type
_entity_poly.pdbx_seq_one_letter_code
_entity_poly.pdbx_strand_id
1 'polypeptide(L)'
;MLEIRGSENIMTNYLFFSGKGGVGKTTMAATTAVYNANSGKKTLIISTDPASNLSDIFEVPIGHKITPISENLYAYTENIFNGFGFFD
;
A
#
# COMPACT_ATOMS: atom_id res chain seq x y z
N MET A 1 3.61 -9.98 -14.28
CA MET A 1 4.44 -9.01 -13.53
C MET A 1 5.08 -8.10 -14.56
N LEU A 2 4.67 -6.83 -14.62
CA LEU A 2 5.20 -5.83 -15.54
C LEU A 2 6.12 -4.91 -14.72
N GLU A 3 7.36 -4.72 -15.18
CA GLU A 3 8.37 -3.90 -14.51
C GLU A 3 8.59 -2.62 -15.33
N ILE A 4 8.31 -1.46 -14.74
CA ILE A 4 8.48 -0.14 -15.38
C ILE A 4 9.81 0.45 -14.87
N ARG A 5 10.76 0.72 -15.76
CA ARG A 5 12.08 1.28 -15.42
C ARG A 5 12.01 2.81 -15.41
N GLY A 6 12.17 3.43 -14.24
CA GLY A 6 12.33 4.87 -14.06
C GLY A 6 13.78 5.34 -14.27
N SER A 7 13.94 6.57 -14.75
CA SER A 7 15.22 7.24 -15.09
C SER A 7 16.04 7.66 -13.86
N GLU A 8 17.37 7.56 -14.00
CA GLU A 8 18.45 7.66 -13.00
C GLU A 8 18.54 6.47 -12.03
N ASN A 9 19.76 6.04 -11.70
CA ASN A 9 20.16 4.66 -11.36
C ASN A 9 19.72 4.13 -9.98
N ILE A 10 18.45 4.36 -9.62
CA ILE A 10 17.73 3.74 -8.51
C ILE A 10 16.56 2.98 -9.16
N MET A 11 16.80 1.72 -9.54
CA MET A 11 15.74 0.86 -10.07
C MET A 11 14.64 0.71 -9.01
N THR A 12 13.51 1.36 -9.26
CA THR A 12 12.31 1.24 -8.43
C THR A 12 11.44 0.17 -9.06
N ASN A 13 11.18 -0.90 -8.32
CA ASN A 13 10.38 -2.03 -8.80
C ASN A 13 8.90 -1.78 -8.50
N TYR A 14 8.06 -1.83 -9.53
CA TYR A 14 6.62 -1.68 -9.40
C TYR A 14 5.93 -3.04 -9.49
N LEU A 15 5.08 -3.37 -8.51
CA LEU A 15 4.29 -4.60 -8.50
C LEU A 15 2.80 -4.26 -8.36
N PHE A 16 2.02 -4.64 -9.36
CA PHE A 16 0.59 -4.37 -9.41
C PHE A 16 -0.23 -5.64 -9.13
N PHE A 17 -1.19 -5.53 -8.22
CA PHE A 17 -2.15 -6.59 -7.91
C PHE A 17 -3.52 -6.23 -8.46
N SER A 18 -3.93 -6.89 -9.55
CA SER A 18 -5.23 -6.67 -10.21
C SER A 18 -5.99 -7.99 -10.40
N GLY A 19 -7.32 -7.95 -10.51
CA GLY A 19 -8.20 -9.11 -10.60
C GLY A 19 -9.58 -8.88 -9.99
N LYS A 20 -10.47 -9.87 -10.11
CA LYS A 20 -11.87 -9.82 -9.62
C LYS A 20 -11.97 -9.51 -8.12
N GLY A 21 -13.12 -9.03 -7.65
CA GLY A 21 -13.39 -8.82 -6.22
C GLY A 21 -13.28 -10.13 -5.42
N GLY A 22 -12.79 -10.06 -4.18
CA GLY A 22 -12.74 -11.21 -3.26
C GLY A 22 -11.61 -12.23 -3.46
N VAL A 23 -10.73 -12.07 -4.47
CA VAL A 23 -9.64 -13.05 -4.74
C VAL A 23 -8.38 -12.87 -3.87
N GLY A 24 -8.41 -12.01 -2.84
CA GLY A 24 -7.29 -11.85 -1.89
C GLY A 24 -6.15 -10.91 -2.35
N LYS A 25 -6.39 -10.02 -3.31
CA LYS A 25 -5.36 -9.10 -3.85
C LYS A 25 -4.71 -8.23 -2.77
N THR A 26 -5.53 -7.61 -1.92
CA THR A 26 -5.06 -6.72 -0.85
C THR A 26 -4.20 -7.47 0.15
N THR A 27 -4.60 -8.67 0.53
CA THR A 27 -3.81 -9.56 1.40
C THR A 27 -2.46 -9.89 0.78
N MET A 28 -2.44 -10.30 -0.50
CA MET A 28 -1.19 -10.62 -1.18
C MET A 28 -0.28 -9.40 -1.35
N ALA A 29 -0.85 -8.23 -1.64
CA ALA A 29 -0.12 -6.98 -1.72
C ALA A 29 0.52 -6.61 -0.38
N ALA A 30 -0.24 -6.68 0.72
CA ALA A 30 0.25 -6.42 2.06
C ALA A 30 1.37 -7.40 2.47
N THR A 31 1.17 -8.70 2.28
CA THR A 31 2.18 -9.73 2.57
C THR A 31 3.46 -9.50 1.76
N THR A 32 3.32 -9.16 0.47
CA THR A 32 4.48 -8.89 -0.39
C THR A 32 5.22 -7.61 0.02
N ALA A 33 4.49 -6.59 0.48
CA ALA A 33 5.09 -5.35 0.96
C ALA A 33 5.88 -5.58 2.24
N VAL A 34 5.30 -6.30 3.21
CA VAL A 34 5.98 -6.71 4.45
C VAL A 34 7.23 -7.55 4.16
N TYR A 35 7.13 -8.53 3.25
CA TYR A 35 8.27 -9.36 2.87
C TYR A 35 9.43 -8.53 2.30
N ASN A 36 9.15 -7.58 1.41
CA ASN A 36 10.18 -6.71 0.84
C ASN A 36 10.79 -5.76 1.87
N ALA A 37 9.97 -5.17 2.76
CA ALA A 37 10.45 -4.32 3.85
C ALA A 37 11.39 -5.09 4.80
N ASN A 38 10.98 -6.29 5.20
CA ASN A 38 11.81 -7.19 6.02
C ASN A 38 13.09 -7.65 5.32
N SER A 39 13.10 -7.63 3.98
CA SER A 39 14.29 -7.91 3.17
C SER A 39 15.19 -6.67 3.00
N GLY A 40 14.97 -5.60 3.76
CA GLY A 40 15.76 -4.37 3.75
C GLY A 40 15.42 -3.40 2.60
N LYS A 41 14.33 -3.65 1.84
CA LYS A 41 13.93 -2.76 0.75
C LYS A 41 12.93 -1.72 1.25
N LYS A 42 13.20 -0.44 1.00
CA LYS A 42 12.19 0.61 1.19
C LYS A 42 10.99 0.33 0.30
N THR A 43 9.84 0.09 0.93
CA THR A 43 8.64 -0.43 0.27
C THR A 43 7.45 0.46 0.60
N LEU A 44 6.73 0.90 -0.43
CA LEU A 44 5.50 1.66 -0.32
C LEU A 44 4.35 0.82 -0.88
N ILE A 45 3.35 0.51 -0.05
CA ILE A 45 2.08 -0.06 -0.50
C ILE A 45 1.08 1.06 -0.76
N ILE A 46 0.45 1.01 -1.93
CA ILE A 46 -0.52 2.00 -2.37
C ILE A 46 -1.82 1.27 -2.65
N SER A 47 -2.92 1.78 -2.10
CA SER A 47 -4.26 1.37 -2.52
C SER A 47 -5.04 2.55 -3.09
N THR A 48 -5.45 2.41 -4.35
CA THR A 48 -6.26 3.40 -5.07
C THR A 48 -7.77 3.18 -4.89
N ASP A 49 -8.17 2.15 -4.14
CA ASP A 49 -9.57 1.87 -3.84
C ASP A 49 -9.97 2.64 -2.56
N PRO A 50 -11.00 3.52 -2.61
CA PRO A 50 -11.48 4.23 -1.42
C PRO A 50 -12.02 3.31 -0.32
N ALA A 51 -12.47 2.10 -0.68
CA ALA A 51 -12.95 1.09 0.27
C ALA A 51 -11.82 0.18 0.79
N SER A 52 -10.57 0.62 0.68
CA SER A 52 -9.41 -0.20 0.96
C SER A 52 -9.23 -0.49 2.46
N ASN A 53 -9.20 -1.78 2.78
CA ASN A 53 -8.97 -2.30 4.15
C ASN A 53 -7.50 -2.22 4.61
N LEU A 54 -6.67 -1.32 4.06
CA LEU A 54 -5.25 -1.25 4.46
C LEU A 54 -5.09 -0.82 5.92
N SER A 55 -5.92 0.13 6.37
CA SER A 55 -5.92 0.57 7.77
C SER A 55 -6.26 -0.57 8.72
N ASP A 56 -7.20 -1.44 8.34
CA ASP A 56 -7.58 -2.61 9.14
C ASP A 56 -6.48 -3.68 9.14
N ILE A 57 -5.84 -3.92 7.98
CA ILE A 57 -4.78 -4.93 7.86
C ILE A 57 -3.55 -4.56 8.69
N PHE A 58 -3.19 -3.27 8.71
CA PHE A 58 -2.01 -2.80 9.42
C PHE A 58 -2.32 -2.24 10.81
N GLU A 59 -3.60 -2.16 11.20
CA GLU A 59 -4.07 -1.58 12.46
C GLU A 59 -3.55 -0.15 12.71
N VAL A 60 -3.38 0.61 11.62
CA VAL A 60 -2.86 1.99 11.62
C VAL A 60 -3.76 2.87 10.75
N PRO A 61 -4.12 4.09 11.17
CA PRO A 61 -4.87 5.01 10.33
C PRO A 61 -4.04 5.44 9.11
N ILE A 62 -4.46 5.04 7.91
CA ILE A 62 -3.79 5.37 6.64
C ILE A 62 -4.71 6.24 5.79
N GLY A 63 -4.16 7.29 5.18
CA GLY A 63 -4.90 8.21 4.32
C GLY A 63 -4.06 8.81 3.21
N HIS A 64 -4.39 10.04 2.81
CA HIS A 64 -3.74 10.79 1.73
C HIS A 64 -2.32 11.30 2.08
N LYS A 65 -1.69 10.73 3.11
CA LYS A 65 -0.30 10.99 3.50
C LYS A 65 0.41 9.66 3.64
N ILE A 66 1.64 9.60 3.13
CA ILE A 66 2.51 8.44 3.30
C ILE A 66 2.70 8.21 4.81
N THR A 67 2.23 7.06 5.28
CA THR A 67 2.19 6.72 6.70
C THR A 67 3.19 5.60 6.96
N PRO A 68 4.14 5.77 7.90
CA PRO A 68 5.04 4.69 8.29
C PRO A 68 4.27 3.59 9.01
N ILE A 69 4.50 2.33 8.62
CA ILE A 69 3.89 1.15 9.24
C ILE A 69 4.92 0.40 10.09
N SER A 70 6.11 0.19 9.54
CA SER A 70 7.24 -0.45 10.22
C SER A 70 8.56 0.01 9.60
N GLU A 71 9.68 -0.54 10.07
CA GLU A 71 10.97 -0.30 9.42
C GLU A 71 10.88 -0.65 7.92
N ASN A 72 11.29 0.30 7.07
CA ASN A 72 11.26 0.19 5.60
C ASN A 72 9.87 -0.01 4.96
N LEU A 73 8.77 0.04 5.71
CA LEU A 73 7.40 -0.12 5.18
C LEU A 73 6.56 1.14 5.38
N TYR A 74 5.96 1.60 4.28
CA TYR A 74 5.08 2.76 4.24
C TYR A 74 3.80 2.43 3.51
N ALA A 75 2.70 3.08 3.87
CA ALA A 75 1.41 2.93 3.22
C ALA A 75 0.79 4.26 2.79
N TYR A 76 0.02 4.22 1.70
CA TYR A 76 -0.78 5.33 1.21
C TYR A 76 -2.12 4.83 0.69
N THR A 77 -3.20 5.58 0.94
CA THR A 77 -4.50 5.30 0.32
C THR A 77 -5.28 6.57 0.04
N GLU A 78 -6.01 6.60 -1.08
CA GLU A 78 -6.98 7.64 -1.39
C GLU A 78 -8.22 7.47 -0.50
N ASN A 79 -8.17 8.01 0.71
CA ASN A 79 -9.30 7.94 1.63
C ASN A 79 -10.26 9.11 1.35
N ILE A 80 -11.26 8.88 0.50
CA ILE A 80 -12.33 9.87 0.21
C ILE A 80 -13.25 10.05 1.44
N PHE A 81 -13.27 9.08 2.35
CA PHE A 81 -14.16 9.07 3.51
C PHE A 81 -13.75 9.99 4.67
N ASN A 82 -12.52 10.53 4.68
CA ASN A 82 -12.10 11.50 5.70
C ASN A 82 -12.80 12.88 5.58
N GLY A 83 -13.70 13.07 4.61
CA GLY A 83 -14.57 14.23 4.48
C GLY A 83 -15.97 14.08 5.09
N PHE A 84 -16.37 12.87 5.51
CA PHE A 84 -17.63 12.65 6.23
C PHE A 84 -17.31 12.39 7.69
N GLY A 85 -17.42 13.44 8.52
CA GLY A 85 -17.21 13.39 9.96
C GLY A 85 -18.11 12.35 10.64
N PHE A 86 -17.58 11.14 10.82
CA PHE A 86 -18.16 10.08 11.63
C PHE A 86 -17.19 9.67 12.74
N PHE A 87 -16.54 10.64 13.38
CA PHE A 87 -15.99 10.53 14.74
C PHE A 87 -15.94 11.95 15.34
N ASP A 88 -17.08 12.38 15.88
CA ASP A 88 -17.16 13.27 17.05
C ASP A 88 -17.90 12.49 18.14
#